data_AF-A0A535JR77-F1
#
_entry.id   AF-A0A535JR77-F1
#
_cell.length_a   1.000
_cell.length_b   1.000
_cell.length_c   1.000
_cell.angle_alpha   90.00
_cell.angle_beta   90.00
_cell.angle_gamma   90.00
#
_symmetry.space_group_name_H-M   'P 1'
#
loop_
_entity.id
_entity.type
_entity.pdbx_description
1 polymer ?
#
loop_
_entity_poly.entity_id
_entity_poly.type
_entity_poly.pdbx_seq_one_letter_code
_entity_poly.pdbx_strand_id
1 'polypeptide(L)'
;MLKPVARNGLLCFGPSRGQSVTFARPQQWLGSWRDLDPIEALAEVARRYLRAYGPATKQDFARWWGAWTGVGRDAWAALADELVPVSIEGRHAEMLAGDLRRISRSPGSLTLQLLPAFDPYLMGHADRDHLFDAAHRARVSRVAGWISAVVLIDGRVAATWTHTVAKQTLRIAVEPFRPLPAKARPLIRARAEEIAATLGLARVDLSVA
;
A
#
# COMPACT_ATOMS: atom_id res chain seq x y z
N MET A 1 2.54 1.18 -26.10
CA MET A 1 2.72 -0.20 -26.63
C MET A 1 3.50 -1.15 -25.70
N LEU A 2 4.18 -0.69 -24.64
CA LEU A 2 4.99 -1.58 -23.79
C LEU A 2 4.19 -2.44 -22.80
N LYS A 3 3.01 -1.97 -22.36
CA LYS A 3 2.20 -2.68 -21.33
C LYS A 3 1.80 -4.11 -21.74
N PRO A 4 1.30 -4.39 -22.96
CA PRO A 4 1.00 -5.77 -23.37
C PRO A 4 2.25 -6.67 -23.39
N VAL A 5 3.39 -6.14 -23.85
CA VAL A 5 4.65 -6.89 -23.92
C VAL A 5 5.15 -7.25 -22.51
N ALA A 6 5.07 -6.30 -21.57
CA ALA A 6 5.39 -6.54 -20.17
C ALA A 6 4.41 -7.54 -19.52
N ARG A 7 3.10 -7.42 -19.79
CA ARG A 7 2.08 -8.34 -19.27
C ARG A 7 2.30 -9.77 -19.72
N ASN A 8 2.83 -9.97 -20.92
CA ASN A 8 3.17 -11.29 -21.47
C ASN A 8 4.57 -11.79 -21.04
N GLY A 9 5.22 -11.13 -20.07
CA GLY A 9 6.51 -11.57 -19.53
C GLY A 9 7.69 -11.39 -20.49
N LEU A 10 7.55 -10.58 -21.55
CA LEU A 10 8.58 -10.42 -22.58
C LEU A 10 9.50 -9.20 -22.32
N LEU A 11 9.14 -8.33 -21.38
CA LEU A 11 9.82 -7.06 -21.11
C LEU A 11 9.77 -6.71 -19.62
N CYS A 12 10.91 -6.35 -19.06
CA CYS A 12 11.03 -5.66 -17.76
C CYS A 12 12.13 -4.59 -17.83
N PHE A 13 12.20 -3.71 -16.83
CA PHE A 13 13.31 -2.75 -16.75
C PHE A 13 14.62 -3.49 -16.55
N GLY A 14 15.63 -3.16 -17.36
CA GLY A 14 16.99 -3.64 -17.20
C GLY A 14 17.88 -2.62 -16.48
N PRO A 15 19.18 -2.92 -16.29
CA PRO A 15 20.14 -1.97 -15.73
C PRO A 15 20.21 -0.69 -16.57
N SER A 16 20.00 0.47 -15.94
CA SER A 16 20.10 1.77 -16.60
C SER A 16 21.49 1.97 -17.22
N ARG A 17 21.54 2.67 -18.36
CA ARG A 17 22.79 3.12 -18.99
C ARG A 17 22.87 4.64 -18.86
N GLY A 18 23.59 5.11 -17.85
CA GLY A 18 23.55 6.52 -17.46
C GLY A 18 22.12 6.92 -17.08
N GLN A 19 21.60 7.96 -17.72
CA GLN A 19 20.21 8.42 -17.53
C GLN A 19 19.19 7.65 -18.37
N SER A 20 19.63 6.75 -19.25
CA SER A 20 18.73 5.99 -20.12
C SER A 20 18.18 4.75 -19.42
N VAL A 21 16.85 4.65 -19.42
CA VAL A 21 16.13 3.42 -19.06
C VAL A 21 16.38 2.38 -20.14
N THR A 22 16.73 1.16 -19.72
CA THR A 22 16.87 0.02 -20.63
C THR A 22 15.84 -1.05 -20.31
N PHE A 23 15.71 -2.03 -21.20
CA PHE A 23 14.84 -3.17 -21.00
C PHE A 23 15.58 -4.48 -21.19
N ALA A 24 15.15 -5.50 -20.46
CA ALA A 24 15.64 -6.86 -20.57
C ALA A 24 14.47 -7.83 -20.75
N ARG A 25 14.75 -8.99 -21.34
CA ARG A 25 13.81 -10.12 -21.38
C ARG A 25 13.85 -10.83 -20.01
N PRO A 26 12.75 -10.87 -19.24
CA PRO A 26 12.73 -11.45 -17.89
C PRO A 26 13.30 -12.87 -17.84
N GLN A 27 12.90 -13.73 -18.79
CA GLN A 27 13.34 -15.13 -18.89
C GLN A 27 14.87 -15.29 -18.98
N GLN A 28 15.53 -14.41 -19.73
CA GLN A 28 16.99 -14.46 -19.88
C GLN A 28 17.70 -13.85 -18.68
N TRP A 29 17.10 -12.85 -18.04
CA TRP A 29 17.75 -12.11 -16.98
C TRP A 29 17.63 -12.76 -15.60
N LEU A 30 16.48 -13.36 -15.27
CA LEU A 30 16.20 -13.90 -13.94
C LEU A 30 16.81 -15.29 -13.69
N GLY A 31 17.35 -15.96 -14.72
CA GLY A 31 17.97 -17.29 -14.63
C GLY A 31 17.00 -18.45 -14.38
N SER A 32 15.87 -18.19 -13.73
CA SER A 32 14.75 -19.12 -13.56
C SER A 32 13.45 -18.46 -14.00
N TRP A 33 12.66 -19.17 -14.80
CA TRP A 33 11.33 -18.76 -15.22
C TRP A 33 10.38 -19.95 -15.14
N ARG A 34 9.16 -19.72 -14.66
CA ARG A 34 8.12 -20.73 -14.61
C ARG A 34 6.85 -20.15 -15.20
N ASP A 35 6.38 -20.78 -16.27
CA ASP A 35 5.04 -20.51 -16.78
C ASP A 35 4.02 -21.18 -15.86
N LEU A 36 3.00 -20.39 -15.51
CA LEU A 36 1.91 -20.81 -14.65
C LEU A 36 0.63 -20.84 -15.47
N ASP A 37 -0.23 -21.80 -15.16
CA ASP A 37 -1.61 -21.74 -15.62
C ASP A 37 -2.24 -20.40 -15.13
N PRO A 38 -2.93 -19.64 -16.00
CA PRO A 38 -3.49 -18.34 -15.62
C PRO A 38 -4.46 -18.39 -14.44
N ILE A 39 -5.21 -19.48 -14.27
CA ILE A 39 -6.17 -19.64 -13.17
C ILE A 39 -5.41 -19.88 -11.86
N GLU A 40 -4.41 -20.76 -11.87
CA GLU A 40 -3.53 -21.00 -10.71
C GLU A 40 -2.78 -19.72 -10.29
N ALA A 41 -2.25 -18.98 -11.26
CA ALA A 41 -1.59 -17.70 -11.02
C ALA A 41 -2.55 -16.67 -10.41
N LEU A 42 -3.78 -16.58 -10.92
CA LEU A 42 -4.78 -15.66 -10.40
C LEU A 42 -5.15 -15.98 -8.95
N ALA A 43 -5.35 -17.26 -8.62
CA ALA A 43 -5.63 -17.71 -7.26
C ALA A 43 -4.48 -17.34 -6.30
N GLU A 44 -3.23 -17.56 -6.72
CA GLU A 44 -2.06 -17.20 -5.90
C GLU A 44 -1.92 -15.68 -5.70
N VAL A 45 -2.17 -14.88 -6.74
CA VAL A 45 -2.18 -13.41 -6.63
C VAL A 45 -3.28 -12.95 -5.67
N ALA A 46 -4.49 -13.51 -5.78
CA ALA A 46 -5.61 -13.16 -4.91
C ALA A 46 -5.35 -13.57 -3.44
N ARG A 47 -4.73 -14.73 -3.22
CA ARG A 47 -4.31 -15.18 -1.88
C ARG A 47 -3.29 -14.21 -1.27
N ARG A 48 -2.28 -13.79 -2.02
CA ARG A 48 -1.29 -12.79 -1.55
C ARG A 48 -1.92 -11.42 -1.29
N TYR A 49 -2.85 -11.01 -2.15
CA TYR A 49 -3.62 -9.80 -1.96
C TYR A 49 -4.39 -9.84 -0.63
N LEU A 50 -5.12 -10.92 -0.35
CA LEU A 50 -5.88 -11.05 0.90
C LEU A 50 -4.99 -11.15 2.14
N ARG A 51 -3.77 -11.71 2.04
CA ARG A 51 -2.80 -11.69 3.14
C ARG A 51 -2.31 -10.28 3.47
N ALA A 52 -2.23 -9.40 2.48
CA ALA A 52 -1.71 -8.03 2.65
C ALA A 52 -2.81 -7.01 2.97
N TYR A 53 -3.97 -7.13 2.33
CA TYR A 53 -5.05 -6.13 2.35
C TYR A 53 -6.38 -6.69 2.84
N GLY A 54 -6.46 -7.98 3.14
CA GLY A 54 -7.68 -8.57 3.69
C GLY A 54 -7.98 -8.05 5.10
N PRO A 55 -9.25 -8.06 5.52
CA PRO A 55 -10.41 -8.50 4.74
C PRO A 55 -10.79 -7.54 3.61
N ALA A 56 -11.24 -8.09 2.49
CA ALA A 56 -11.53 -7.32 1.27
C ALA A 56 -12.65 -7.99 0.46
N THR A 57 -13.25 -7.24 -0.46
CA THR A 57 -14.25 -7.76 -1.40
C THR A 57 -13.61 -8.11 -2.75
N LYS A 58 -14.30 -8.92 -3.54
CA LYS A 58 -13.92 -9.17 -4.95
C LYS A 58 -13.82 -7.90 -5.79
N GLN A 59 -14.57 -6.85 -5.43
CA GLN A 59 -14.52 -5.55 -6.11
C GLN A 59 -13.25 -4.77 -5.75
N ASP A 60 -12.81 -4.85 -4.49
CA ASP A 60 -11.53 -4.28 -4.07
C ASP A 60 -10.38 -4.90 -4.86
N PHE A 61 -10.34 -6.22 -4.96
CA PHE A 61 -9.33 -6.92 -5.75
C PHE A 61 -9.38 -6.56 -7.23
N ALA A 62 -10.57 -6.55 -7.85
CA ALA A 62 -10.70 -6.18 -9.25
C ALA A 62 -10.22 -4.73 -9.51
N ARG A 63 -10.47 -3.81 -8.57
CA ARG A 63 -9.98 -2.44 -8.65
C ARG A 63 -8.46 -2.35 -8.49
N TRP A 64 -7.88 -3.12 -7.55
CA TRP A 64 -6.45 -3.17 -7.28
C TRP A 64 -5.66 -3.83 -8.42
N TRP A 65 -6.10 -4.99 -8.90
CA TRP A 65 -5.43 -5.76 -9.94
C TRP A 65 -5.51 -5.09 -11.31
N GLY A 66 -6.67 -4.51 -11.63
CA GLY A 66 -6.91 -3.81 -12.89
C GLY A 66 -8.16 -4.31 -13.63
N ALA A 67 -8.62 -3.48 -14.57
CA ALA A 67 -9.92 -3.62 -15.24
C ALA A 67 -9.95 -4.76 -16.28
N TRP A 68 -9.95 -6.01 -15.80
CA TRP A 68 -10.41 -7.18 -16.55
C TRP A 68 -11.80 -7.57 -16.02
N THR A 69 -12.78 -7.56 -16.91
CA THR A 69 -14.15 -8.01 -16.61
C THR A 69 -14.13 -9.43 -16.03
N GLY A 70 -14.69 -9.60 -14.83
CA GLY A 70 -14.82 -10.90 -14.17
C GLY A 70 -13.66 -11.32 -13.28
N VAL A 71 -12.51 -10.62 -13.31
CA VAL A 71 -11.29 -11.07 -12.60
C VAL A 71 -11.49 -11.27 -11.10
N GLY A 72 -12.27 -10.40 -10.45
CA GLY A 72 -12.59 -10.54 -9.03
C GLY A 72 -13.50 -11.74 -8.74
N ARG A 73 -14.48 -12.01 -9.61
CA ARG A 73 -15.36 -13.18 -9.48
C ARG A 73 -14.56 -14.46 -9.64
N ASP A 74 -13.70 -14.52 -10.66
CA ASP A 74 -12.94 -15.73 -10.96
C ASP A 74 -11.89 -16.01 -9.88
N ALA A 75 -11.23 -14.96 -9.36
CA ALA A 75 -10.32 -15.05 -8.22
C ALA A 75 -11.03 -15.55 -6.94
N TRP A 76 -12.21 -15.02 -6.61
CA TRP A 76 -12.96 -15.45 -5.42
C TRP A 76 -13.47 -16.89 -5.57
N ALA A 77 -13.92 -17.27 -6.77
CA ALA A 77 -14.36 -18.64 -7.03
C ALA A 77 -13.21 -19.64 -6.87
N ALA A 78 -12.01 -19.29 -7.36
CA ALA A 78 -10.83 -20.13 -7.23
C ALA A 78 -10.33 -20.29 -5.78
N LEU A 79 -10.75 -19.42 -4.86
CA LEU A 79 -10.40 -19.47 -3.44
C LEU A 79 -11.59 -19.84 -2.54
N ALA A 80 -12.74 -20.27 -3.09
CA ALA A 80 -13.98 -20.40 -2.33
C ALA A 80 -13.83 -21.23 -1.04
N ASP A 81 -13.07 -22.32 -1.07
CA ASP A 81 -12.83 -23.20 0.07
C ASP A 81 -11.84 -22.64 1.11
N GLU A 82 -11.12 -21.57 0.77
CA GLU A 82 -10.15 -20.89 1.64
C GLU A 82 -10.73 -19.63 2.30
N LEU A 83 -11.89 -19.14 1.84
CA LEU A 83 -12.47 -17.88 2.27
C LEU A 83 -13.53 -18.06 3.36
N VAL A 84 -13.51 -17.14 4.32
CA VAL A 84 -14.57 -17.00 5.32
C VAL A 84 -15.18 -15.61 5.25
N PRO A 85 -16.51 -15.48 5.37
CA PRO A 85 -17.16 -14.19 5.44
C PRO A 85 -16.84 -13.52 6.78
N VAL A 86 -16.65 -12.21 6.74
CA VAL A 86 -16.47 -11.37 7.94
C VAL A 86 -17.29 -10.09 7.83
N SER A 87 -17.68 -9.55 8.98
CA SER A 87 -18.32 -8.24 9.09
C SER A 87 -17.47 -7.35 9.98
N ILE A 88 -17.09 -6.17 9.46
CA ILE A 88 -16.32 -5.17 10.18
C ILE A 88 -17.13 -3.89 10.17
N GLU A 89 -17.65 -3.50 11.34
CA GLU A 89 -18.44 -2.27 11.48
C GLU A 89 -19.62 -2.21 10.48
N GLY A 90 -20.28 -3.34 10.25
CA GLY A 90 -21.41 -3.47 9.31
C GLY A 90 -21.01 -3.64 7.84
N ARG A 91 -19.72 -3.56 7.49
CA ARG A 91 -19.23 -3.83 6.13
C ARG A 91 -18.90 -5.31 5.96
N HIS A 92 -19.48 -5.92 4.94
CA HIS A 92 -19.25 -7.33 4.61
C HIS A 92 -18.07 -7.48 3.66
N ALA A 93 -17.18 -8.43 3.97
CA ALA A 93 -16.02 -8.78 3.16
C ALA A 93 -15.66 -10.25 3.38
N GLU A 94 -14.64 -10.73 2.67
CA GLU A 94 -14.07 -12.06 2.86
C GLU A 94 -12.59 -11.96 3.25
N MET A 95 -12.11 -12.99 3.93
CA MET A 95 -10.68 -13.15 4.23
C MET A 95 -10.28 -14.62 4.21
N LEU A 96 -8.99 -14.89 4.20
CA LEU A 96 -8.48 -16.26 4.31
C LEU A 96 -8.80 -16.85 5.68
N ALA A 97 -9.39 -18.03 5.72
CA ALA A 97 -9.74 -18.77 6.94
C ALA A 97 -8.53 -18.94 7.86
N GLY A 98 -7.35 -19.21 7.27
CA GLY A 98 -6.08 -19.37 7.98
C GLY A 98 -5.59 -18.12 8.71
N ASP A 99 -6.11 -16.93 8.35
CA ASP A 99 -5.70 -15.66 8.95
C ASP A 99 -6.68 -15.19 10.04
N LEU A 100 -7.89 -15.75 10.11
CA LEU A 100 -8.94 -15.35 11.04
C LEU A 100 -8.46 -15.39 12.50
N ARG A 101 -7.89 -16.53 12.93
CA ARG A 101 -7.40 -16.69 14.30
C ARG A 101 -6.29 -15.70 14.67
N ARG A 102 -5.45 -15.31 13.70
CA ARG A 102 -4.34 -14.38 13.92
C ARG A 102 -4.88 -12.97 14.14
N ILE A 103 -5.80 -12.52 13.27
CA ILE A 103 -6.39 -11.19 13.35
C ILE A 103 -7.21 -11.02 14.64
N SER A 104 -8.05 -12.00 15.00
CA SER A 104 -8.87 -11.92 16.22
C SER A 104 -8.07 -11.86 17.52
N ARG A 105 -6.79 -12.23 17.50
CA ARG A 105 -5.88 -12.18 18.66
C ARG A 105 -4.92 -11.01 18.63
N SER A 106 -4.92 -10.21 17.56
CA SER A 106 -4.02 -9.07 17.45
C SER A 106 -4.41 -8.01 18.47
N PRO A 107 -3.55 -7.66 19.44
CA PRO A 107 -3.83 -6.52 20.29
C PRO A 107 -3.87 -5.27 19.41
N GLY A 108 -4.90 -4.44 19.59
CA GLY A 108 -4.88 -3.08 19.05
C GLY A 108 -3.77 -2.32 19.78
N SER A 109 -2.60 -2.22 19.15
CA SER A 109 -1.50 -1.41 19.68
C SER A 109 -1.61 -0.02 19.08
N LEU A 110 -1.36 0.99 19.93
CA LEU A 110 -1.26 2.35 19.44
C LEU A 110 -0.05 2.43 18.50
N THR A 111 -0.27 2.58 17.20
CA THR A 111 0.80 2.55 16.19
C THR A 111 0.81 3.86 15.41
N LEU A 112 1.97 4.51 15.36
CA LEU A 112 2.21 5.68 14.53
C LEU A 112 3.24 5.37 13.46
N GLN A 113 2.89 5.66 12.21
CA GLN A 113 3.75 5.49 11.04
C GLN A 113 3.75 6.75 10.17
N LEU A 114 4.91 7.05 9.57
CA LEU A 114 5.05 8.04 8.51
C LEU A 114 5.14 7.29 7.18
N LEU A 115 4.02 7.15 6.49
CA LEU A 115 4.00 6.48 5.20
C LEU A 115 4.35 7.47 4.08
N PRO A 116 5.24 7.10 3.14
CA PRO A 116 5.59 7.95 2.02
C PRO A 116 4.41 8.13 1.04
N ALA A 117 4.60 9.04 0.09
CA ALA A 117 3.68 9.18 -1.03
C ALA A 117 3.59 7.84 -1.79
N PHE A 118 2.39 7.50 -2.27
CA PHE A 118 2.09 6.24 -2.98
C PHE A 118 2.39 4.95 -2.18
N ASP A 119 2.36 5.02 -0.84
CA ASP A 119 2.52 3.81 -0.03
C ASP A 119 1.42 2.78 -0.33
N PRO A 120 1.76 1.49 -0.53
CA PRO A 120 0.79 0.43 -0.85
C PRO A 120 -0.34 0.27 0.16
N TYR A 121 -0.15 0.67 1.42
CA TYR A 121 -1.18 0.64 2.46
C TYR A 121 -2.47 1.38 2.02
N LEU A 122 -2.32 2.47 1.27
CA LEU A 122 -3.45 3.28 0.79
C LEU A 122 -4.07 2.73 -0.51
N MET A 123 -3.52 1.66 -1.08
CA MET A 123 -3.82 1.23 -2.45
C MET A 123 -4.59 -0.09 -2.54
N GLY A 124 -4.75 -0.80 -1.42
CA GLY A 124 -5.33 -2.15 -1.38
C GLY A 124 -6.83 -2.22 -1.70
N HIS A 125 -7.60 -1.21 -1.33
CA HIS A 125 -9.07 -1.23 -1.45
C HIS A 125 -9.60 -0.24 -2.48
N ALA A 126 -10.75 -0.57 -3.07
CA ALA A 126 -11.46 0.33 -3.97
C ALA A 126 -12.00 1.54 -3.22
N ASP A 127 -12.56 1.30 -2.03
CA ASP A 127 -12.99 2.31 -1.08
C ASP A 127 -12.01 2.41 0.10
N ARG A 128 -11.68 3.64 0.48
CA ARG A 128 -10.68 3.99 1.49
C ARG A 128 -11.29 4.69 2.71
N ASP A 129 -12.61 4.67 2.87
CA ASP A 129 -13.29 5.36 3.97
C ASP A 129 -12.94 4.76 5.35
N HIS A 130 -12.41 3.53 5.38
CA HIS A 130 -11.82 2.92 6.58
C HIS A 130 -10.46 3.52 6.96
N LEU A 131 -9.80 4.25 6.06
CA LEU A 131 -8.51 4.90 6.29
C LEU A 131 -8.67 6.37 6.65
N PHE A 132 -9.62 7.07 6.03
CA PHE A 132 -9.88 8.49 6.29
C PHE A 132 -11.29 8.88 5.87
N ASP A 133 -11.81 9.91 6.54
CA ASP A 133 -13.14 10.42 6.25
C ASP A 133 -13.19 11.13 4.89
N ALA A 134 -14.34 11.07 4.22
CA ALA A 134 -14.52 11.63 2.87
C ALA A 134 -14.11 13.12 2.77
N ALA A 135 -14.28 13.90 3.85
CA ALA A 135 -13.87 15.31 3.94
C ALA A 135 -12.36 15.53 3.71
N HIS A 136 -11.53 14.51 3.94
CA HIS A 136 -10.08 14.59 3.77
C HIS A 136 -9.58 13.91 2.50
N ARG A 137 -10.47 13.31 1.69
CA ARG A 137 -10.11 12.57 0.47
C ARG A 137 -9.24 13.39 -0.47
N ALA A 138 -9.59 14.66 -0.71
CA ALA A 138 -8.83 15.55 -1.60
C ALA A 138 -7.43 15.93 -1.09
N ARG A 139 -7.15 15.75 0.21
CA ARG A 139 -5.81 15.95 0.79
C ARG A 139 -4.92 14.72 0.59
N VAL A 140 -5.50 13.52 0.64
CA VAL A 140 -4.77 12.25 0.48
C VAL A 140 -4.67 11.82 -0.99
N SER A 141 -5.80 11.69 -1.67
CA SER A 141 -5.92 11.30 -3.08
C SER A 141 -6.20 12.56 -3.92
N ARG A 142 -5.13 13.15 -4.44
CA ARG A 142 -5.15 14.42 -5.17
C ARG A 142 -5.40 14.19 -6.67
N VAL A 143 -5.50 15.29 -7.40
CA VAL A 143 -5.65 15.30 -8.86
C VAL A 143 -4.51 14.56 -9.57
N ALA A 144 -4.76 14.10 -10.79
CA ALA A 144 -3.79 13.35 -11.61
C ALA A 144 -3.26 12.06 -10.95
N GLY A 145 -4.03 11.47 -10.03
CA GLY A 145 -3.68 10.20 -9.38
C GLY A 145 -2.61 10.32 -8.30
N TRP A 146 -2.25 11.53 -7.87
CA TRP A 146 -1.25 11.74 -6.84
C TRP A 146 -1.73 11.28 -5.46
N ILE A 147 -0.95 10.46 -4.78
CA ILE A 147 -1.22 10.00 -3.41
C ILE A 147 -0.23 10.64 -2.45
N SER A 148 -0.71 11.46 -1.53
CA SER A 148 0.10 12.17 -0.54
C SER A 148 0.76 11.21 0.45
N ALA A 149 1.90 11.63 1.01
CA ALA A 149 2.47 10.98 2.19
C ALA A 149 1.59 11.27 3.40
N VAL A 150 1.42 10.27 4.27
CA VAL A 150 0.44 10.31 5.37
C VAL A 150 1.04 9.94 6.72
N VAL A 151 0.47 10.52 7.78
CA VAL A 151 0.69 10.07 9.15
C VAL A 151 -0.45 9.13 9.50
N LEU A 152 -0.13 7.86 9.77
CA LEU A 152 -1.07 6.90 10.31
C LEU A 152 -1.03 6.93 11.83
N ILE A 153 -2.21 6.92 12.44
CA ILE A 153 -2.41 6.67 13.86
C ILE A 153 -3.47 5.57 13.96
N ASP A 154 -3.09 4.42 14.51
CA ASP A 154 -3.95 3.27 14.76
C ASP A 154 -4.66 2.77 13.48
N GLY A 155 -3.91 2.74 12.38
CA GLY A 155 -4.40 2.32 11.07
C GLY A 155 -5.23 3.35 10.31
N ARG A 156 -5.52 4.53 10.89
CA ARG A 156 -6.22 5.63 10.20
C ARG A 156 -5.29 6.78 9.87
N VAL A 157 -5.52 7.42 8.73
CA VAL A 157 -4.78 8.62 8.32
C VAL A 157 -5.25 9.81 9.15
N ALA A 158 -4.33 10.40 9.91
CA ALA A 158 -4.60 11.54 10.77
C ALA A 158 -4.05 12.87 10.21
N ALA A 159 -3.10 12.80 9.29
CA ALA A 159 -2.45 13.96 8.70
C ALA A 159 -1.82 13.61 7.34
N THR A 160 -1.51 14.64 6.56
CA THR A 160 -0.55 14.55 5.46
C THR A 160 0.80 15.10 5.90
N TRP A 161 1.88 14.68 5.25
CA TRP A 161 3.20 15.29 5.47
C TRP A 161 3.96 15.47 4.17
N THR A 162 4.94 16.37 4.20
CA THR A 162 5.89 16.59 3.13
C THR A 162 7.30 16.61 3.70
N HIS A 163 8.30 16.44 2.84
CA HIS A 163 9.68 16.59 3.27
C HIS A 163 10.55 17.31 2.24
N THR A 164 11.63 17.89 2.74
CA THR A 164 12.77 18.32 1.93
C THR A 164 14.05 17.87 2.62
N VAL A 165 15.09 17.63 1.83
CA VAL A 165 16.44 17.37 2.34
C VAL A 165 17.30 18.58 2.03
N ALA A 166 17.94 19.13 3.06
CA ALA A 166 18.87 20.24 2.93
C ALA A 166 20.14 19.96 3.75
N LYS A 167 21.29 19.89 3.08
CA LYS A 167 22.57 19.48 3.70
C LYS A 167 22.40 18.11 4.38
N GLN A 168 22.57 18.03 5.69
CA GLN A 168 22.40 16.82 6.50
C GLN A 168 21.10 16.80 7.32
N THR A 169 20.12 17.63 6.95
CA THR A 169 18.86 17.77 7.68
C THR A 169 17.68 17.33 6.84
N LEU A 170 16.89 16.40 7.39
CA LEU A 170 15.55 16.07 6.90
C LEU A 170 14.56 17.06 7.52
N ARG A 171 13.90 17.87 6.69
CA ARG A 171 12.81 18.75 7.15
C ARG A 171 11.49 18.07 6.86
N ILE A 172 10.67 17.85 7.88
CA ILE A 172 9.32 17.30 7.77
C ILE A 172 8.31 18.35 8.19
N ALA A 173 7.30 18.57 7.34
CA ALA A 173 6.15 19.39 7.66
C ALA A 173 4.91 18.50 7.69
N VAL A 174 4.25 18.42 8.85
CA VAL A 174 3.01 17.67 9.07
C VAL A 174 1.83 18.64 9.13
N GLU A 175 0.78 18.31 8.38
CA GLU A 175 -0.48 19.04 8.36
C GLU A 175 -1.60 18.14 8.87
N PRO A 176 -1.98 18.27 10.16
CA PRO A 176 -3.06 17.48 10.73
C PRO A 176 -4.42 17.72 10.06
N PHE A 177 -5.29 16.72 10.14
CA PHE A 177 -6.69 16.85 9.74
C PHE A 177 -7.54 17.46 10.84
N ARG A 178 -7.13 17.20 12.08
CA ARG A 178 -7.68 17.69 13.35
C ARG A 178 -6.53 17.75 14.38
N PRO A 179 -6.70 18.41 15.54
CA PRO A 179 -5.68 18.39 16.59
C PRO A 179 -5.23 16.96 16.92
N LEU A 180 -3.92 16.73 16.89
CA LEU A 180 -3.35 15.42 17.19
C LEU A 180 -3.27 15.19 18.71
N PRO A 181 -3.33 13.93 19.19
CA PRO A 181 -3.08 13.62 20.59
C PRO A 181 -1.69 14.11 21.04
N ALA A 182 -1.57 14.52 22.31
CA ALA A 182 -0.30 15.04 22.86
C ALA A 182 0.91 14.10 22.66
N LYS A 183 0.67 12.78 22.66
CA LYS A 183 1.70 11.76 22.45
C LYS A 183 2.14 11.60 20.98
N ALA A 184 1.41 12.15 20.02
CA ALA A 184 1.69 11.96 18.60
C ALA A 184 2.99 12.67 18.17
N ARG A 185 3.23 13.89 18.64
CA ARG A 185 4.40 14.68 18.21
C ARG A 185 5.74 14.02 18.53
N PRO A 186 6.00 13.49 19.74
CA PRO A 186 7.21 12.71 20.00
C PRO A 186 7.35 11.47 19.12
N LEU A 187 6.26 10.75 18.84
CA LEU A 187 6.27 9.56 17.99
C LEU A 187 6.54 9.90 16.52
N ILE A 188 5.98 10.99 16.00
CA ILE A 188 6.28 11.53 14.66
C ILE A 188 7.77 11.86 14.57
N ARG A 189 8.33 12.51 15.59
CA ARG A 189 9.76 12.83 15.64
C ARG A 189 10.62 11.57 15.59
N ALA A 190 10.30 10.55 16.39
CA ALA A 190 11.04 9.30 16.38
C ALA A 190 11.03 8.63 14.99
N ARG A 191 9.87 8.56 14.32
CA ARG A 191 9.77 8.03 12.94
C ARG A 191 10.54 8.88 11.93
N ALA A 192 10.51 10.21 12.09
CA ALA A 192 11.29 11.10 11.24
C ALA A 192 12.80 10.88 11.39
N GLU A 193 13.27 10.60 12.61
CA GLU A 193 14.68 10.31 12.91
C GLU A 193 15.11 8.96 12.31
N GLU A 194 14.24 7.94 12.36
CA GLU A 194 14.47 6.66 11.67
C GLU A 194 14.60 6.83 10.15
N ILE A 195 13.72 7.65 9.54
CA ILE A 195 13.80 7.98 8.11
C ILE A 195 15.11 8.73 7.81
N ALA A 196 15.46 9.73 8.62
CA ALA A 196 16.69 10.49 8.44
C ALA A 196 17.93 9.58 8.52
N ALA A 197 17.99 8.68 9.50
CA ALA A 197 19.08 7.72 9.64
C ALA A 197 19.18 6.78 8.42
N THR A 198 18.05 6.30 7.91
CA THR A 198 17.99 5.45 6.70
C THR A 198 18.50 6.19 5.46
N LEU A 199 18.27 7.51 5.38
CA LEU A 199 18.76 8.37 4.30
C LEU A 199 20.21 8.88 4.53
N GLY A 200 20.87 8.48 5.62
CA GLY A 200 22.22 8.96 5.96
C GLY A 200 22.27 10.43 6.41
N LEU A 201 21.17 10.95 6.94
CA LEU A 201 21.03 12.33 7.42
C LEU A 201 21.19 12.40 8.95
N ALA A 202 21.81 13.47 9.44
CA ALA A 202 22.20 13.61 10.84
C ALA A 202 21.15 14.32 11.71
N ARG A 203 20.20 15.03 11.11
CA ARG A 203 19.27 15.91 11.84
C ARG A 203 17.86 15.83 11.27
N VAL A 204 16.88 16.06 12.15
CA VAL A 204 15.47 16.23 11.79
C VAL A 204 14.99 17.59 12.28
N ASP A 205 14.43 18.36 11.35
CA ASP A 205 13.62 19.53 11.64
C ASP A 205 12.15 19.16 11.42
N LEU A 206 11.33 19.28 12.47
CA LEU A 206 9.94 18.83 12.46
C LEU A 206 9.02 20.00 12.79
N SER A 207 8.17 20.34 11.83
CA SER A 207 7.03 21.23 12.01
C SER A 207 5.72 20.45 11.99
N VAL A 208 4.83 20.76 12.92
CA VAL A 208 3.45 20.26 12.95
C VAL A 208 2.55 21.48 13.09
N ALA A 209 1.73 21.73 12.08
CA ALA A 209 0.79 22.85 12.02
C ALA A 209 -0.33 22.74 13.06
#